data_AF-A6MKR5-F1
#
_entry.id   AF-A6MKR5-F1
#
_cell.length_a   1.000
_cell.length_b   1.000
_cell.length_c   1.000
_cell.angle_alpha   90.00
_cell.angle_beta   90.00
_cell.angle_gamma   90.00
#
_symmetry.space_group_name_H-M   'P 1'
#
loop_
_entity.id
_entity.type
_entity.pdbx_description
1 polymer ?
#
loop_
_entity_poly.entity_id
_entity_poly.type
_entity_poly.pdbx_seq_one_letter_code
_entity_poly.pdbx_strand_id
1 'polypeptide(L)' 'KLIYQWVPRSGQNNSVFTLYELTNGEDTEDEEFHGLDEATLLRALQALQQEHKAEIITVSDGRGVKFF' A
#
# COMPACT_ATOMS: atom_id res chain seq x y z
N LYS A 1 0.77 7.08 10.26
CA LYS A 1 0.56 5.90 9.40
C LYS A 1 1.40 6.11 8.14
N LEU A 2 2.60 5.54 8.10
CA LEU A 2 3.65 5.88 7.12
C LEU A 2 3.18 5.66 5.68
N ILE A 3 2.66 4.47 5.36
CA ILE A 3 2.13 4.14 4.03
C ILE A 3 1.09 5.16 3.55
N TYR A 4 0.11 5.51 4.40
CA TYR A 4 -0.93 6.48 4.03
C TYR A 4 -0.40 7.92 3.89
N GLN A 5 0.66 8.28 4.60
CA GLN A 5 1.29 9.61 4.47
C GLN A 5 2.08 9.74 3.16
N TRP A 6 2.58 8.63 2.62
CA TRP A 6 3.29 8.59 1.34
C TRP A 6 2.34 8.77 0.14
N VAL A 7 1.17 8.13 0.14
CA VAL A 7 0.21 8.18 -1.00
C VAL A 7 -0.10 9.61 -1.51
N PRO A 8 -0.45 10.60 -0.67
CA PRO A 8 -0.70 11.95 -1.15
C PRO A 8 0.58 12.68 -1.56
N ARG A 9 1.75 12.27 -1.06
CA ARG A 9 3.06 12.85 -1.43
C ARG A 9 3.54 12.34 -2.78
N SER A 10 3.25 11.09 -3.13
CA SER A 10 3.58 10.53 -4.44
C SER A 10 2.72 11.08 -5.58
N GLY A 11 1.69 11.87 -5.26
CA GLY A 11 0.77 12.44 -6.27
C GLY A 11 -0.18 11.40 -6.88
N GLN A 12 -0.19 10.18 -6.35
CA GLN A 12 -0.93 9.03 -6.88
C GLN A 12 -2.25 8.77 -6.11
N ASN A 13 -2.92 9.83 -5.68
CA ASN A 13 -4.23 9.71 -5.03
C ASN A 13 -5.23 9.06 -6.01
N ASN A 14 -6.00 8.07 -5.52
CA ASN A 14 -6.89 7.19 -6.29
C ASN A 14 -6.24 6.16 -7.21
N SER A 15 -4.91 5.98 -7.17
CA SER A 15 -4.24 4.89 -7.88
C SER A 15 -4.42 3.54 -7.16
N VAL A 16 -4.36 2.46 -7.95
CA VAL A 16 -4.28 1.09 -7.45
C VAL A 16 -2.82 0.67 -7.49
N PHE A 17 -2.34 0.10 -6.39
CA PHE A 17 -1.00 -0.47 -6.27
C PHE A 17 -1.08 -1.96 -6.02
N THR A 18 -0.17 -2.71 -6.59
CA THR A 18 0.14 -4.07 -6.14
C THR A 18 0.86 -4.01 -4.79
N LEU A 19 0.79 -5.09 -4.02
CA LEU A 19 1.58 -5.17 -2.77
C LEU A 19 3.09 -5.14 -3.03
N TYR A 20 3.52 -5.62 -4.20
CA TYR A 20 4.91 -5.61 -4.61
C TYR A 20 5.45 -4.20 -4.83
N GLU A 21 4.70 -3.35 -5.55
CA GLU A 21 5.10 -1.94 -5.79
C GLU A 21 5.29 -1.17 -4.48
N LEU A 22 4.50 -1.47 -3.44
CA LEU A 22 4.62 -0.79 -2.15
C LEU A 22 5.87 -1.15 -1.36
N THR A 23 6.44 -2.33 -1.54
CA THR A 23 7.57 -2.81 -0.72
C THR A 23 8.83 -3.07 -1.51
N ASN A 24 8.76 -3.09 -2.84
CA ASN A 24 9.88 -3.39 -3.73
C ASN A 24 9.92 -2.45 -4.94
N GLY A 25 9.02 -1.47 -5.05
CA GLY A 25 9.01 -0.51 -6.15
C GLY A 25 10.01 0.63 -5.95
N GLU A 26 10.54 1.15 -7.06
CA GLU A 26 11.50 2.27 -7.08
C GLU A 26 10.95 3.52 -6.35
N ASP A 27 9.64 3.78 -6.47
CA ASP A 27 8.97 4.93 -5.83
C ASP A 27 8.96 4.86 -4.28
N THR A 28 9.35 3.73 -3.70
CA THR A 28 9.31 3.48 -2.26
C THR A 28 10.69 3.23 -1.66
N GLU A 29 11.78 3.26 -2.44
CA GLU A 29 13.13 2.90 -1.95
C GLU A 29 13.59 3.72 -0.73
N ASP A 30 13.19 4.99 -0.66
CA ASP A 30 13.52 5.91 0.44
C ASP A 30 12.52 5.87 1.61
N GLU A 31 11.47 5.06 1.51
CA GLU A 31 10.41 4.97 2.52
C GLU A 31 10.68 3.86 3.54
N GLU A 32 10.34 4.12 4.81
CA GLU A 32 10.60 3.17 5.91
C GLU A 32 9.85 1.82 5.79
N PHE A 33 8.84 1.76 4.92
CA PHE A 33 8.08 0.54 4.67
C PHE A 33 8.61 -0.25 3.45
N HIS A 34 9.69 0.21 2.81
CA HIS A 34 10.39 -0.58 1.79
C HIS A 34 10.97 -1.87 2.40
N GLY A 35 10.89 -2.97 1.65
CA GLY A 35 11.34 -4.29 2.08
C GLY A 35 10.49 -4.94 3.18
N LEU A 36 9.36 -4.34 3.55
CA LEU A 36 8.48 -4.85 4.59
C LEU A 36 7.82 -6.17 4.14
N ASP A 37 7.77 -7.17 5.04
CA ASP A 37 7.18 -8.47 4.72
C ASP A 37 5.68 -8.38 4.38
N GLU A 38 5.21 -9.20 3.46
CA GLU A 38 3.84 -9.12 2.94
C GLU A 38 2.78 -9.27 4.05
N ALA A 39 3.02 -10.11 5.06
CA ALA A 39 2.04 -10.35 6.13
C ALA A 39 1.88 -9.13 7.03
N THR A 40 2.97 -8.43 7.34
CA THR A 40 2.92 -7.17 8.09
C THR A 40 2.35 -6.03 7.25
N LEU A 41 2.67 -5.97 5.94
CA LEU A 41 2.06 -5.01 5.01
C LEU A 41 0.53 -5.19 4.98
N LEU A 42 0.06 -6.43 4.83
CA LEU A 42 -1.38 -6.72 4.81
C LEU A 42 -2.08 -6.26 6.08
N ARG A 43 -1.49 -6.51 7.25
CA ARG A 43 -2.05 -6.05 8.53
C ARG A 43 -2.15 -4.52 8.60
N ALA A 44 -1.15 -3.81 8.09
CA ALA A 44 -1.16 -2.36 8.03
C ALA A 44 -2.26 -1.84 7.06
N LEU A 45 -2.40 -2.46 5.89
CA LEU A 45 -3.43 -2.13 4.91
C LEU A 45 -4.84 -2.45 5.43
N GLN A 46 -5.03 -3.56 6.14
CA GLN A 46 -6.30 -3.91 6.80
C GLN A 46 -6.70 -2.87 7.84
N ALA A 47 -5.74 -2.36 8.62
CA ALA A 47 -5.98 -1.28 9.57
C ALA A 47 -6.31 0.07 8.88
N LEU A 48 -5.83 0.29 7.65
CA LEU A 48 -6.24 1.44 6.82
C LEU A 48 -7.63 1.25 6.22
N GLN A 49 -7.97 0.03 5.80
CA GLN A 49 -9.29 -0.31 5.27
C GLN A 49 -10.39 -0.15 6.32
N GLN A 50 -10.12 -0.52 7.58
CA GLN A 50 -11.04 -0.28 8.71
C GLN A 50 -11.29 1.22 8.97
N GLU A 51 -10.39 2.09 8.54
CA GLU A 51 -10.54 3.55 8.63
C GLU A 51 -11.08 4.19 7.34
N HIS A 52 -11.54 3.39 6.37
CA HIS A 52 -12.00 3.86 5.06
C HIS A 52 -10.95 4.65 4.26
N LYS A 53 -9.66 4.42 4.53
CA LYS A 53 -8.53 5.08 3.85
C LYS A 53 -7.95 4.26 2.71
N ALA A 54 -8.30 2.98 2.64
CA ALA A 54 -7.83 2.06 1.62
C ALA A 54 -8.84 0.94 1.38
N GLU A 55 -8.73 0.26 0.26
CA GLU A 55 -9.47 -0.95 -0.07
C GLU A 55 -8.52 -1.99 -0.64
N ILE A 56 -8.43 -3.15 0.02
CA ILE A 56 -7.62 -4.27 -0.46
C ILE A 56 -8.38 -4.98 -1.57
N ILE A 57 -7.72 -5.15 -2.71
CA ILE A 57 -8.24 -5.82 -3.90
C ILE A 57 -7.56 -7.18 -3.98
N THR A 58 -8.34 -8.26 -4.03
CA THR A 58 -7.83 -9.62 -4.23
C THR A 58 -8.30 -10.11 -5.59
N VAL A 59 -7.35 -10.57 -6.41
CA VAL A 59 -7.60 -11.18 -7.71
C VAL A 59 -7.05 -12.61 -7.72
N SER A 60 -7.36 -13.41 -8.75
CA SER A 60 -6.93 -14.81 -8.87
C SER A 60 -5.42 -14.99 -8.69
N ASP A 61 -4.64 -14.03 -9.20
CA ASP A 61 -3.18 -14.14 -9.32
C ASP A 61 -2.42 -13.13 -8.46
N GLY A 62 -3.08 -12.51 -7.47
CA GLY A 62 -2.39 -11.56 -6.59
C GLY A 62 -3.29 -10.64 -5.76
N ARG A 63 -2.64 -9.67 -5.13
CA ARG A 63 -3.26 -8.66 -4.28
C ARG A 63 -2.79 -7.26 -4.63
N GLY A 64 -3.72 -6.33 -4.54
CA GLY A 64 -3.45 -4.91 -4.61
C GLY A 64 -4.23 -4.13 -3.57
N VAL A 65 -4.07 -2.83 -3.60
CA VAL A 65 -4.75 -1.89 -2.72
C VAL A 65 -5.01 -0.58 -3.46
N LYS A 66 -6.21 -0.05 -3.28
CA LYS A 66 -6.58 1.31 -3.68
C LYS A 66 -6.60 2.19 -2.44
N PHE A 67 -6.05 3.40 -2.52
CA PHE A 67 -6.11 4.38 -1.44
C PHE A 67 -7.12 5.50 -1.74
N PHE A 68 -7.72 6.09 -0.70
CA PHE A 68 -8.73 7.14 -0.77
C PHE A 68 -8.31 8.43 -0.04
#